data_AF-A0A432SEF2-F1
#
_entry.id   AF-A0A432SEF2-F1
#
_cell.length_a   1.000
_cell.length_b   1.000
_cell.length_c   1.000
_cell.angle_alpha   90.00
_cell.angle_beta   90.00
_cell.angle_gamma   90.00
#
_symmetry.space_group_name_H-M   'P 1'
#
loop_
_entity.id
_entity.type
_entity.pdbx_description
1 polymer ?
#
loop_
_entity_poly.entity_id
_entity_poly.type
_entity_poly.pdbx_seq_one_letter_code
_entity_poly.pdbx_strand_id
1 'polypeptide(L)'
;MGWCKKLFAGIVVLIATGIALAIAFGYFMKAADQPHRADLVVSLGGGDGRRIKQALQLWQRGFSASGKFLYTGREIVNPALPSAFSKTRFLEQHGVDEKDIIYVPRGVISNTAEE
;
A
#
# COMPACT_ATOMS: atom_id res chain seq x y z
N MET A 1 -17.38 24.82 42.38
CA MET A 1 -16.44 25.19 41.29
C MET A 1 -15.33 24.16 41.02
N GLY A 2 -14.89 23.34 41.99
CA GLY A 2 -13.82 22.35 41.78
C GLY A 2 -14.19 21.08 41.00
N TRP A 3 -15.46 20.67 41.02
CA TRP A 3 -15.90 19.43 40.38
C TRP A 3 -15.94 19.52 38.84
N CYS A 4 -16.46 20.63 38.29
CA CYS A 4 -16.41 20.88 36.84
C CYS A 4 -14.96 20.96 36.32
N LYS A 5 -14.03 21.51 37.10
CA LYS A 5 -12.61 21.56 36.75
C LYS A 5 -11.97 20.16 36.70
N LYS A 6 -12.33 19.28 37.65
CA LYS A 6 -11.89 17.88 37.67
C LYS A 6 -12.46 17.07 36.52
N LEU A 7 -13.74 17.24 36.20
CA LEU A 7 -14.39 16.59 35.05
C LEU A 7 -13.77 17.05 33.72
N PHE A 8 -13.57 18.35 33.57
CA PHE A 8 -12.91 18.91 32.39
C PHE A 8 -11.48 18.37 32.23
N ALA A 9 -10.70 18.35 33.32
CA ALA A 9 -9.36 17.77 33.31
C ALA A 9 -9.37 16.28 32.93
N GLY A 10 -10.34 15.51 33.46
CA GLY A 10 -10.51 14.10 33.11
C GLY A 10 -10.82 13.88 31.62
N ILE A 11 -11.70 14.70 31.02
CA ILE A 11 -12.03 14.63 29.59
C ILE A 11 -10.79 14.95 28.75
N VAL A 12 -10.03 15.99 29.10
CA VAL A 12 -8.80 16.36 28.38
C VAL A 12 -7.78 15.23 28.43
N VAL A 13 -7.58 14.60 29.58
CA VAL A 13 -6.67 13.45 29.73
C VAL A 13 -7.13 12.26 28.88
N LEU A 14 -8.43 11.97 28.87
CA LEU A 14 -8.98 10.86 28.08
C LEU A 14 -8.79 11.09 26.58
N ILE A 15 -9.05 12.30 26.09
CA ILE A 15 -8.82 12.67 24.69
C ILE A 15 -7.33 12.57 24.35
N ALA A 16 -6.45 13.14 25.17
CA ALA A 16 -5.01 13.09 24.96
C ALA A 16 -4.50 11.64 24.90
N THR A 17 -5.01 10.77 25.78
CA THR A 17 -4.68 9.34 25.80
C THR A 17 -5.16 8.63 24.53
N GLY A 18 -6.40 8.90 24.10
CA GLY A 18 -6.94 8.34 22.86
C GLY A 18 -6.13 8.74 21.62
N ILE A 19 -5.72 10.01 21.53
CA ILE A 19 -4.86 10.51 20.45
C ILE A 19 -3.48 9.84 20.50
N ALA A 20 -2.87 9.75 21.68
CA ALA A 20 -1.56 9.11 21.84
C ALA A 20 -1.58 7.63 21.41
N LEU A 21 -2.64 6.90 21.77
CA LEU A 21 -2.82 5.51 21.35
C LEU A 21 -3.00 5.38 19.84
N ALA A 22 -3.78 6.26 19.21
CA ALA A 22 -3.96 6.26 17.76
C ALA A 22 -2.64 6.51 17.02
N ILE A 23 -1.83 7.45 17.51
CA ILE A 23 -0.50 7.73 16.95
C ILE A 23 0.44 6.54 17.14
N ALA A 24 0.48 5.97 18.35
CA ALA A 24 1.32 4.81 18.65
C ALA A 24 0.95 3.60 17.78
N PHE A 25 -0.34 3.34 17.59
CA PHE A 25 -0.81 2.28 16.70
C PHE A 25 -0.43 2.53 15.24
N GLY A 26 -0.49 3.78 14.78
CA GLY A 26 -0.01 4.17 13.45
C GLY A 26 1.49 3.90 13.25
N TYR A 27 2.32 4.19 14.26
CA TYR A 27 3.75 3.86 14.21
C TYR A 27 4.02 2.35 14.26
N PHE A 28 3.28 1.61 15.07
CA PHE A 28 3.37 0.15 15.14
C PHE A 28 3.07 -0.51 13.77
N MET A 29 2.11 0.03 13.03
CA MET A 29 1.74 -0.46 11.69
C MET A 29 2.67 0.01 10.56
N LYS A 30 3.59 0.93 10.83
CA LYS A 30 4.50 1.44 9.81
C LYS A 30 5.61 0.40 9.58
N ALA A 31 5.69 -0.14 8.37
CA ALA A 31 6.80 -0.99 7.97
C ALA A 31 8.13 -0.24 8.18
N ALA A 32 8.99 -0.78 9.05
CA ALA A 32 10.24 -0.15 9.48
C ALA A 32 11.45 -0.62 8.67
N ASP A 33 11.29 -1.67 7.86
CA ASP A 33 12.41 -2.31 7.19
C ASP A 33 12.89 -1.47 6.00
N GLN A 34 14.21 -1.31 5.91
CA GLN A 34 14.82 -0.76 4.71
C GLN A 34 14.62 -1.75 3.57
N PRO A 35 14.39 -1.26 2.34
CA PRO A 35 14.28 -2.16 1.20
C PRO A 35 15.60 -2.92 1.02
N HIS A 36 15.49 -4.22 0.82
CA HIS A 36 16.60 -5.12 0.48
C HIS A 36 16.41 -5.64 -0.95
N ARG A 37 17.52 -5.97 -1.61
CA ARG A 37 17.43 -6.64 -2.92
C ARG A 37 16.74 -7.99 -2.74
N ALA A 38 15.83 -8.29 -3.65
CA ALA A 38 15.07 -9.54 -3.68
C ALA A 38 15.01 -10.04 -5.12
N ASP A 39 14.57 -11.27 -5.32
CA ASP A 39 14.41 -11.83 -6.67
C ASP A 39 13.32 -11.10 -7.45
N LEU A 40 12.26 -10.67 -6.77
CA LEU A 40 11.06 -10.07 -7.34
C LEU A 40 10.63 -8.84 -6.52
N VAL A 41 10.07 -7.85 -7.21
CA VAL A 41 9.31 -6.77 -6.58
C VAL A 41 7.82 -7.07 -6.77
N VAL A 42 7.07 -7.04 -5.67
CA VAL A 42 5.64 -7.33 -5.65
C VAL A 42 4.87 -6.08 -5.25
N SER A 43 3.85 -5.72 -6.03
CA SER A 43 2.84 -4.74 -5.63
C SER A 43 1.53 -5.45 -5.33
N LEU A 44 1.17 -5.46 -4.05
CA LEU A 44 -0.16 -5.85 -3.60
C LEU A 44 -1.24 -4.91 -4.16
N GLY A 45 -2.47 -5.41 -4.22
CA GLY A 45 -3.62 -4.66 -4.66
C GLY A 45 -4.04 -3.54 -3.73
N GLY A 46 -5.15 -2.89 -4.10
CA GLY A 46 -5.80 -1.87 -3.29
C GLY A 46 -5.15 -0.48 -3.29
N GLY A 47 -5.80 0.43 -2.59
CA GLY A 47 -5.38 1.82 -2.44
C GLY A 47 -5.53 2.70 -3.69
N ASP A 48 -5.03 3.92 -3.57
CA ASP A 48 -5.03 5.01 -4.55
C ASP A 48 -3.85 4.96 -5.53
N GLY A 49 -3.20 3.80 -5.67
CA GLY A 49 -2.03 3.62 -6.53
C GLY A 49 -0.69 4.04 -5.90
N ARG A 50 -0.64 4.47 -4.64
CA ARG A 50 0.65 4.73 -3.95
C ARG A 50 1.54 3.49 -3.86
N ARG A 51 0.94 2.32 -3.61
CA ARG A 51 1.66 1.03 -3.50
C ARG A 51 2.38 0.65 -4.78
N ILE A 52 1.69 0.71 -5.91
CA ILE A 52 2.29 0.40 -7.22
C ILE A 52 3.38 1.42 -7.60
N LYS A 53 3.23 2.70 -7.25
CA LYS A 53 4.28 3.72 -7.44
C LYS A 53 5.54 3.43 -6.62
N GLN A 54 5.38 3.04 -5.35
CA GLN A 54 6.52 2.67 -4.49
C GLN A 54 7.22 1.39 -4.98
N ALA A 55 6.44 0.36 -5.32
CA ALA A 55 6.98 -0.85 -5.91
C ALA A 55 7.73 -0.55 -7.22
N LEU A 56 7.17 0.27 -8.09
CA LEU A 56 7.81 0.70 -9.34
C LEU A 56 9.13 1.42 -9.08
N GLN A 57 9.20 2.30 -8.08
CA GLN A 57 10.45 2.96 -7.68
C GLN A 57 11.51 1.96 -7.20
N LEU A 58 11.13 0.93 -6.44
CA LEU A 58 12.05 -0.13 -6.02
C LEU A 58 12.54 -0.94 -7.22
N TRP A 59 11.65 -1.30 -8.13
CA TRP A 59 12.00 -2.01 -9.36
C TRP A 59 12.98 -1.20 -10.23
N GLN A 60 12.68 0.09 -10.48
CA GLN A 60 13.55 0.99 -11.27
C GLN A 60 14.92 1.20 -10.62
N ARG A 61 15.01 1.10 -9.29
CA ARG A 61 16.28 1.19 -8.55
C ARG A 61 17.06 -0.13 -8.51
N GLY A 62 16.59 -1.17 -9.20
CA GLY A 62 17.28 -2.46 -9.30
C GLY A 62 17.16 -3.33 -8.04
N PHE A 63 16.08 -3.17 -7.26
CA PHE A 63 15.82 -4.05 -6.12
C PHE A 63 15.27 -5.42 -6.52
N SER A 64 14.86 -5.61 -7.79
CA SER A 64 14.48 -6.90 -8.37
C SER A 64 15.67 -7.50 -9.12
N ALA A 65 16.24 -8.60 -8.61
CA ALA A 65 17.36 -9.28 -9.25
C ALA A 65 16.96 -9.96 -10.56
N SER A 66 15.73 -10.44 -10.67
CA SER A 66 15.20 -11.03 -11.91
C SER A 66 14.78 -9.99 -12.95
N GLY A 67 14.70 -8.71 -12.57
CA GLY A 67 14.10 -7.66 -13.39
C GLY A 67 12.58 -7.80 -13.53
N LYS A 68 11.93 -8.72 -12.82
CA LYS A 68 10.48 -8.92 -12.90
C LYS A 68 9.70 -8.13 -11.86
N PHE A 69 8.45 -7.82 -12.20
CA PHE A 69 7.47 -7.13 -11.38
C PHE A 69 6.20 -7.97 -11.26
N LEU A 70 5.79 -8.32 -10.04
CA LEU A 70 4.54 -9.05 -9.79
C LEU A 70 3.47 -8.06 -9.32
N TYR A 71 2.31 -8.07 -9.97
CA TYR A 71 1.14 -7.34 -9.52
C TYR A 71 0.02 -8.31 -9.13
N THR A 72 -0.37 -8.30 -7.85
CA THR A 72 -1.37 -9.24 -7.29
C THR A 72 -2.75 -8.61 -7.11
N GLY A 73 -2.90 -7.30 -7.33
CA GLY A 73 -4.20 -6.67 -7.13
C GLY A 73 -5.23 -7.01 -8.21
N ARG A 74 -6.52 -7.07 -7.84
CA ARG A 74 -7.59 -7.05 -8.85
C ARG A 74 -7.44 -5.82 -9.72
N GLU A 75 -7.48 -6.04 -11.03
CA GLU A 75 -7.67 -4.98 -11.99
C GLU A 75 -9.08 -4.41 -11.79
N ILE A 76 -9.18 -3.29 -11.07
CA ILE A 76 -10.42 -2.57 -10.95
C ILE A 76 -10.62 -1.87 -12.30
N VAL A 77 -11.35 -2.52 -13.19
CA VAL A 77 -11.96 -1.86 -14.34
C VAL A 77 -13.02 -0.93 -13.75
N ASN A 78 -12.64 0.30 -13.42
CA ASN A 78 -13.60 1.32 -13.04
C ASN A 78 -14.26 1.82 -14.34
N PRO A 79 -15.55 1.56 -14.58
CA PRO A 79 -16.21 1.99 -15.82
C PRO A 79 -16.29 3.52 -15.96
N ALA A 80 -16.07 4.28 -14.88
CA ALA A 80 -15.99 5.74 -14.89
C ALA A 80 -14.58 6.28 -15.17
N LEU A 81 -13.55 5.43 -15.17
CA LEU A 81 -12.22 5.78 -15.65
C LEU A 81 -12.09 5.25 -17.08
N PRO A 82 -11.42 5.97 -18.00
CA PRO A 82 -11.13 5.43 -19.32
C PRO A 82 -10.45 4.07 -19.16
N SER A 83 -10.76 3.12 -20.05
CA SER A 83 -10.09 1.81 -20.18
C SER A 83 -8.55 1.88 -20.23
N ALA A 84 -7.99 3.09 -20.33
CA ALA A 84 -6.59 3.43 -20.25
C ALA A 84 -5.96 3.42 -18.84
N PHE A 85 -6.72 3.31 -17.74
CA PHE A 85 -6.13 3.16 -16.39
C PHE A 85 -6.01 1.70 -15.95
N SER A 86 -5.66 0.81 -16.88
CA SER A 86 -5.12 -0.48 -16.47
C SER A 86 -3.77 -0.23 -15.78
N LYS A 87 -3.60 -0.81 -14.59
CA LYS A 87 -2.33 -0.71 -13.85
C LYS A 87 -1.17 -1.36 -14.61
N THR A 88 -1.45 -2.24 -15.56
CA THR A 88 -0.48 -2.79 -16.51
C THR A 88 0.03 -1.72 -17.44
N ARG A 89 -0.89 -0.97 -18.06
CA ARG A 89 -0.58 0.19 -18.90
C ARG A 89 0.18 1.27 -18.14
N PHE A 90 -0.11 1.45 -16.86
CA PHE A 90 0.68 2.32 -16.00
C PHE A 90 2.14 1.82 -15.88
N LEU A 91 2.38 0.53 -15.63
CA LEU A 91 3.73 -0.03 -15.55
C LEU A 91 4.47 0.07 -16.89
N GLU A 92 3.79 -0.25 -17.99
CA GLU A 92 4.32 -0.13 -19.36
C GLU A 92 4.71 1.31 -19.70
N GLN A 93 3.84 2.28 -19.39
CA GLN A 93 4.12 3.72 -19.58
C GLN A 93 5.34 4.20 -18.78
N HIS A 94 5.73 3.46 -17.74
CA HIS A 94 6.86 3.78 -16.89
C HIS A 94 8.06 2.84 -17.11
N GLY A 95 8.07 2.12 -18.24
CA GLY A 95 9.24 1.39 -18.74
C GLY A 95 9.39 -0.04 -18.20
N VAL A 96 8.33 -0.63 -17.63
CA VAL A 96 8.30 -2.07 -17.35
C VAL A 96 7.77 -2.79 -18.59
N ASP A 97 8.60 -3.59 -19.25
CA ASP A 97 8.16 -4.36 -20.41
C ASP A 97 7.07 -5.37 -20.00
N GLU A 98 6.08 -5.60 -20.86
CA GLU A 98 4.98 -6.53 -20.59
C GLU A 98 5.46 -7.93 -20.18
N LYS A 99 6.53 -8.43 -20.82
CA LYS A 99 7.17 -9.73 -20.53
C LYS A 99 7.75 -9.82 -19.10
N ASP A 100 8.06 -8.68 -18.50
CA ASP A 100 8.66 -8.57 -17.17
C ASP A 100 7.58 -8.43 -16.08
N ILE A 101 6.31 -8.30 -16.48
CA ILE A 101 5.17 -8.23 -15.56
C ILE A 101 4.54 -9.61 -15.39
N ILE A 102 4.44 -10.06 -14.14
CA ILE A 102 3.71 -11.27 -13.75
C ILE A 102 2.35 -10.85 -13.19
N TYR A 103 1.29 -11.51 -13.65
CA TYR A 103 -0.08 -11.30 -13.17
C TYR A 103 -0.60 -12.50 -12.41
N VAL A 104 -1.30 -12.22 -11.30
CA VAL A 104 -2.12 -13.25 -10.64
C VAL A 104 -3.53 -13.21 -11.26
N PRO A 105 -4.06 -14.34 -11.78
CA PRO A 105 -5.37 -14.38 -12.44
C PRO A 105 -6.53 -13.95 -11.53
N ARG A 106 -7.58 -13.37 -12.14
CA ARG A 106 -8.83 -13.02 -11.43
C ARG A 106 -9.46 -14.28 -10.83
N GLY A 107 -9.88 -14.20 -9.57
CA GLY A 107 -10.60 -15.27 -8.86
C GLY A 107 -9.72 -16.10 -7.93
N VAL A 108 -8.39 -15.92 -7.97
CA VAL A 108 -7.45 -16.57 -7.03
C VAL A 108 -7.35 -15.78 -5.72
N ILE A 109 -7.60 -14.47 -5.76
CA ILE A 109 -7.39 -13.56 -4.65
C ILE A 109 -8.74 -13.01 -4.19
N SER A 110 -9.21 -13.50 -3.05
CA SER A 110 -10.44 -13.06 -2.37
C SER A 110 -10.15 -12.24 -1.11
N ASN A 111 -8.95 -12.36 -0.54
CA ASN A 111 -8.55 -11.70 0.70
C ASN A 111 -7.03 -11.43 0.74
N THR A 112 -6.57 -10.66 1.73
CA THR A 112 -5.15 -10.30 1.89
C THR A 112 -4.22 -11.49 2.11
N ALA A 113 -4.72 -12.62 2.64
CA ALA A 113 -3.90 -13.81 2.84
C ALA A 113 -3.67 -14.60 1.53
N GLU A 114 -4.45 -14.30 0.49
CA GLU A 114 -4.33 -14.88 -0.84
C GLU A 114 -3.57 -13.95 -1.81
N GLU A 115 -3.32 -12.68 -1.43
CA GLU A 115 -2.45 -11.74 -2.17
C GLU A 115 -0.96 -12.03 -1.95
#